data_AF-A0A2V5UJ50-F1
#
_entry.id   AF-A0A2V5UJ50-F1
#
_cell.length_a   1.000
_cell.length_b   1.000
_cell.length_c   1.000
_cell.angle_alpha   90.00
_cell.angle_beta   90.00
_cell.angle_gamma   90.00
#
_symmetry.space_group_name_H-M   'P 1'
#
loop_
_entity.id
_entity.type
_entity.pdbx_description
1 polymer ?
#
loop_
_entity_poly.entity_id
_entity_poly.type
_entity_poly.pdbx_seq_one_letter_code
_entity_poly.pdbx_strand_id
1 'polypeptide(L)'
;MPTNPKADRNLRRAPTPAPRVTALVSLAATLILTASGLAGATTINAKSASQSDVAAAVASAADGDTVTIPGGTASWTRTLQVKRGITIQGAGVGVTIIKDNVASGQLISMTVPAGLTSRVTGIEFQDGGHGGRGGYANNPGLVNAQCADQRNGAQFRFDHNKWNDVFGDVGVDTILGVADHNTFISNGRGSFSIYADHYDGQPNGYDYSWHDPCNFGSANFFFIEDNTFTNTNATNQAFITDAVAGARFVIRHNTSTGYRTGDHGTDSVGRQRGSRCYEVYNNTMDGANLNKYIGGSRASTVLIHDNTISNYWSPAQYSLDAFRTFYRFSIFGGADGTNPWDVNDTTGGRNHNGIYFTGTVASSTSAGGLPTVTVSGNPNWTTNQWYGYVVRRLTDNCNSGTINYAEIASNNSNTLTYGYAQYEPSMSFCVGDSLEIRKVIHPMDTSGRGQGSILANVLNATPPQTWNDQVTEPSYMWNNGPETTLFAPSTG
;
A
#
# COMPACT_ATOMS: atom_id res chain seq x y z
N MET A 1 42.56 53.66 27.26
CA MET A 1 42.47 52.71 28.40
C MET A 1 41.12 52.00 28.35
N PRO A 2 41.09 50.68 28.29
CA PRO A 2 40.02 49.88 28.88
C PRO A 2 40.57 49.10 30.08
N THR A 3 39.89 49.21 31.22
CA THR A 3 40.24 48.53 32.47
C THR A 3 39.62 47.15 32.56
N ASN A 4 40.46 46.17 32.89
CA ASN A 4 40.14 44.78 33.16
C ASN A 4 39.59 44.60 34.60
N PRO A 5 38.55 43.78 34.83
CA PRO A 5 38.33 43.17 36.14
C PRO A 5 38.46 41.64 36.13
N LYS A 6 39.33 41.22 37.04
CA LYS A 6 39.71 39.91 37.58
C LYS A 6 38.63 38.81 37.57
N ALA A 7 39.10 37.60 37.22
CA ALA A 7 38.43 36.33 37.47
C ALA A 7 38.52 35.92 38.94
N ASP A 8 37.41 35.45 39.51
CA ASP A 8 37.34 34.82 40.82
C ASP A 8 37.12 33.30 40.62
N ARG A 9 38.07 32.48 41.08
CA ARG A 9 38.01 31.00 41.03
C ARG A 9 37.81 30.48 42.45
N ASN A 10 36.60 30.05 42.76
CA ASN A 10 36.32 29.22 43.94
C ASN A 10 35.68 27.89 43.49
N LEU A 11 36.51 26.86 43.32
CA LEU A 11 36.05 25.47 43.29
C LEU A 11 36.77 24.71 44.40
N ARG A 12 36.01 24.38 45.45
CA ARG A 12 36.44 23.49 46.54
C ARG A 12 36.74 22.11 45.94
N ARG A 13 37.97 21.62 46.14
CA ARG A 13 38.37 20.23 45.84
C ARG A 13 37.69 19.28 46.82
N ALA A 14 36.99 18.28 46.30
CA ALA A 14 36.64 17.08 47.07
C ALA A 14 37.91 16.21 47.27
N PRO A 15 38.03 15.45 48.38
CA PRO A 15 39.20 14.62 48.64
C PRO A 15 39.22 13.41 47.70
N THR A 16 40.36 13.18 47.05
CA THR A 16 40.66 11.96 46.29
C THR A 16 40.74 10.73 47.21
N PRO A 17 40.05 9.61 46.89
CA PRO A 17 40.16 8.37 47.67
C PRO A 17 41.52 7.68 47.49
N ALA A 18 41.93 6.93 48.51
CA ALA A 18 43.22 6.24 48.59
C ALA A 18 43.41 5.13 47.51
N PRO A 19 44.66 4.86 47.08
CA PRO A 19 45.00 4.11 45.86
C PRO A 19 44.69 2.59 45.88
N ARG A 20 44.14 2.05 46.98
CA ARG A 20 43.75 0.63 47.08
C ARG A 20 42.30 0.33 46.68
N VAL A 21 41.43 1.35 46.57
CA VAL A 21 40.03 1.17 46.13
C VAL A 21 39.89 1.37 44.61
N THR A 22 40.76 2.16 43.99
CA THR A 22 40.74 2.44 42.54
C THR A 22 41.21 1.27 41.67
N ALA A 23 42.06 0.38 42.21
CA ALA A 23 42.54 -0.80 41.49
C ALA A 23 41.48 -1.92 41.41
N LEU A 24 40.65 -2.08 42.44
CA LEU A 24 39.56 -3.08 42.46
C LEU A 24 38.34 -2.67 41.62
N VAL A 25 38.01 -1.37 41.58
CA VAL A 25 36.91 -0.86 40.73
C VAL A 25 37.30 -0.85 39.25
N SER A 26 38.58 -0.59 38.92
CA SER A 26 39.05 -0.63 37.53
C SER A 26 39.19 -2.06 37.01
N LEU A 27 39.60 -3.02 37.85
CA LEU A 27 39.65 -4.44 37.46
C LEU A 27 38.24 -5.04 37.30
N ALA A 28 37.27 -4.65 38.15
CA ALA A 28 35.86 -5.04 38.02
C ALA A 28 35.19 -4.42 36.77
N ALA A 29 35.46 -3.15 36.46
CA ALA A 29 34.92 -2.51 35.25
C ALA A 29 35.52 -3.10 33.96
N THR A 30 36.80 -3.49 33.97
CA THR A 30 37.43 -4.13 32.80
C THR A 30 36.98 -5.59 32.65
N LEU A 31 36.72 -6.31 33.75
CA LEU A 31 36.23 -7.69 33.72
C LEU A 31 34.73 -7.78 33.35
N ILE A 32 33.93 -6.76 33.70
CA ILE A 32 32.52 -6.65 33.29
C ILE A 32 32.39 -6.24 31.81
N LEU A 33 33.35 -5.47 31.26
CA LEU A 33 33.42 -5.18 29.82
C LEU A 33 33.94 -6.35 28.98
N THR A 34 34.70 -7.29 29.55
CA THR A 34 35.11 -8.53 28.85
C THR A 34 34.12 -9.69 29.00
N ALA A 35 33.20 -9.62 29.99
CA ALA A 35 32.15 -10.62 30.21
C ALA A 35 30.82 -10.26 29.53
N SER A 36 30.66 -9.02 29.05
CA SER A 36 29.71 -8.71 27.97
C SER A 36 30.35 -9.21 26.68
N GLY A 37 30.30 -10.54 26.49
CA GLY A 37 30.68 -11.15 25.24
C GLY A 37 30.03 -10.35 24.12
N LEU A 38 30.85 -9.78 23.24
CA LEU A 38 30.49 -9.64 21.85
C LEU A 38 30.06 -11.03 21.42
N ALA A 39 28.77 -11.36 21.60
CA ALA A 39 28.17 -12.50 20.96
C ALA A 39 28.25 -12.19 19.47
N GLY A 40 29.36 -12.60 18.86
CA GLY A 40 29.51 -12.53 17.42
C GLY A 40 28.34 -13.32 16.84
N ALA A 41 27.69 -12.74 15.83
CA ALA A 41 26.70 -13.42 15.02
C ALA A 41 27.23 -14.82 14.66
N THR A 42 26.57 -15.85 15.18
CA THR A 42 26.97 -17.24 14.98
C THR A 42 26.23 -17.80 13.78
N THR A 43 26.90 -18.70 13.04
CA THR A 43 26.24 -19.48 11.99
C THR A 43 25.75 -20.81 12.57
N ILE A 44 24.46 -21.06 12.46
CA ILE A 44 23.80 -22.29 12.91
C ILE A 44 23.33 -23.06 11.69
N ASN A 45 23.98 -24.19 11.45
CA ASN A 45 23.63 -25.05 10.32
C ASN A 45 22.40 -25.91 10.64
N ALA A 46 21.33 -25.75 9.88
CA ALA A 46 20.24 -26.71 9.88
C ALA A 46 20.73 -28.07 9.36
N LYS A 47 20.25 -29.16 9.93
CA LYS A 47 20.69 -30.52 9.54
C LYS A 47 20.28 -30.89 8.11
N SER A 48 19.15 -30.36 7.65
CA SER A 48 18.64 -30.52 6.29
C SER A 48 17.74 -29.33 5.91
N ALA A 49 17.24 -29.30 4.68
CA ALA A 49 16.23 -28.32 4.24
C ALA A 49 14.82 -28.59 4.81
N SER A 50 14.62 -29.67 5.57
CA SER A 50 13.32 -29.97 6.18
C SER A 50 12.87 -28.85 7.11
N GLN A 51 11.57 -28.57 7.11
CA GLN A 51 10.99 -27.51 7.93
C GLN A 51 11.34 -27.68 9.42
N SER A 52 11.33 -28.93 9.92
CA SER A 52 11.64 -29.24 11.32
C SER A 52 13.10 -28.99 11.69
N ASP A 53 14.05 -29.29 10.80
CA ASP A 53 15.47 -29.05 11.06
C ASP A 53 15.80 -27.56 11.04
N VAL A 54 15.19 -26.82 10.10
CA VAL A 54 15.33 -25.36 10.03
C VAL A 54 14.69 -24.72 11.26
N ALA A 55 13.49 -25.16 11.67
CA ALA A 55 12.84 -24.66 12.89
C ALA A 55 13.67 -24.95 14.15
N ALA A 56 14.33 -26.10 14.24
CA ALA A 56 15.22 -26.42 15.36
C ALA A 56 16.45 -25.49 15.39
N ALA A 57 17.05 -25.19 14.24
CA ALA A 57 18.16 -24.24 14.13
C ALA A 57 17.72 -22.81 14.51
N VAL A 58 16.54 -22.36 14.03
CA VAL A 58 15.93 -21.09 14.42
C VAL A 58 15.67 -21.02 15.93
N ALA A 59 15.18 -22.10 16.53
CA ALA A 59 14.93 -22.15 17.98
C ALA A 59 16.22 -22.03 18.82
N SER A 60 17.37 -22.43 18.27
CA SER A 60 18.68 -22.27 18.92
C SER A 60 19.37 -20.93 18.64
N ALA A 61 18.85 -20.13 17.71
CA ALA A 61 19.45 -18.87 17.29
C ALA A 61 19.17 -17.73 18.27
N ALA A 62 20.17 -16.88 18.48
CA ALA A 62 20.07 -15.59 19.12
C ALA A 62 19.93 -14.47 18.07
N ASP A 63 19.53 -13.28 18.52
CA ASP A 63 19.50 -12.10 17.66
C ASP A 63 20.88 -11.81 17.05
N GLY A 64 20.91 -11.53 15.75
CA GLY A 64 22.12 -11.34 14.96
C GLY A 64 22.65 -12.61 14.28
N ASP A 65 22.21 -13.80 14.69
CA ASP A 65 22.71 -15.07 14.11
C ASP A 65 22.25 -15.29 12.66
N THR A 66 22.94 -16.21 12.00
CA THR A 66 22.57 -16.74 10.67
C THR A 66 22.21 -18.22 10.79
N VAL A 67 21.01 -18.58 10.37
CA VAL A 67 20.60 -19.97 10.16
C VAL A 67 20.85 -20.35 8.71
N THR A 68 21.82 -21.23 8.47
CA THR A 68 22.15 -21.74 7.14
C THR A 68 21.39 -23.03 6.85
N ILE A 69 20.65 -23.03 5.74
CA ILE A 69 19.91 -24.17 5.22
C ILE A 69 20.79 -24.85 4.16
N PRO A 70 21.12 -26.14 4.31
CA PRO A 70 21.92 -26.84 3.33
C PRO A 70 21.17 -27.01 2.01
N GLY A 71 21.89 -27.41 0.96
CA GLY A 71 21.29 -27.76 -0.32
C GLY A 71 20.31 -28.92 -0.20
N GLY A 72 19.24 -28.88 -0.99
CA GLY A 72 18.19 -29.88 -1.02
C GLY A 72 16.82 -29.27 -1.36
N THR A 73 15.88 -30.15 -1.71
CA THR A 73 14.48 -29.78 -1.94
C THR A 73 13.63 -30.29 -0.79
N ALA A 74 12.86 -29.41 -0.16
CA ALA A 74 11.95 -29.77 0.92
C ALA A 74 10.56 -29.19 0.69
N SER A 75 9.53 -30.00 0.89
CA SER A 75 8.13 -29.53 0.93
C SER A 75 7.74 -29.21 2.37
N TRP A 76 7.37 -27.96 2.63
CA TRP A 76 7.00 -27.50 3.96
C TRP A 76 5.49 -27.48 4.11
N THR A 77 4.98 -28.24 5.06
CA THR A 77 3.53 -28.31 5.37
C THR A 77 3.13 -27.48 6.59
N ARG A 78 4.10 -26.81 7.22
CA ARG A 78 3.93 -26.00 8.42
C ARG A 78 4.72 -24.70 8.31
N THR A 79 4.19 -23.64 8.89
CA THR A 79 4.87 -22.33 8.96
C THR A 79 6.16 -22.41 9.77
N LEU A 80 7.25 -21.83 9.24
CA LEU A 80 8.43 -21.50 10.02
C LEU A 80 8.21 -20.17 10.76
N GLN A 81 8.24 -20.22 12.09
CA GLN A 81 8.04 -19.06 12.96
C GLN A 81 9.40 -18.50 13.39
N VAL A 82 9.66 -17.23 13.08
CA VAL A 82 10.91 -16.52 13.41
C VAL A 82 10.56 -15.30 14.25
N LYS A 83 11.03 -15.26 15.51
CA LYS A 83 10.74 -14.16 16.45
C LYS A 83 12.02 -13.46 16.93
N ARG A 84 13.03 -13.44 16.06
CA ARG A 84 14.40 -12.97 16.30
C ARG A 84 14.85 -12.18 15.07
N GLY A 85 15.76 -11.23 15.26
CA GLY A 85 16.42 -10.53 14.18
C GLY A 85 17.57 -11.36 13.63
N ILE A 86 17.28 -12.32 12.74
CA ILE A 86 18.26 -13.28 12.23
C ILE A 86 18.24 -13.35 10.70
N THR A 87 19.32 -13.90 10.14
CA THR A 87 19.39 -14.24 8.72
C THR A 87 18.98 -15.70 8.50
N ILE A 88 18.02 -15.95 7.62
CA ILE A 88 17.70 -17.27 7.07
C ILE A 88 18.35 -17.37 5.69
N GLN A 89 19.37 -18.22 5.56
CA GLN A 89 20.20 -18.28 4.36
C GLN A 89 20.17 -19.68 3.74
N GLY A 90 19.70 -19.78 2.50
CA GLY A 90 19.88 -20.99 1.69
C GLY A 90 21.29 -21.08 1.11
N ALA A 91 21.67 -22.26 0.64
CA ALA A 91 22.95 -22.50 -0.03
C ALA A 91 23.03 -21.89 -1.45
N GLY A 92 21.97 -21.24 -1.92
CA GLY A 92 21.85 -20.60 -3.23
C GLY A 92 20.54 -20.95 -3.94
N VAL A 93 20.08 -20.06 -4.82
CA VAL A 93 18.94 -20.30 -5.71
C VAL A 93 19.18 -21.56 -6.55
N GLY A 94 18.19 -22.44 -6.62
CA GLY A 94 18.29 -23.75 -7.28
C GLY A 94 19.08 -24.81 -6.50
N VAL A 95 19.75 -24.44 -5.40
CA VAL A 95 20.48 -25.36 -4.50
C VAL A 95 19.64 -25.67 -3.27
N THR A 96 19.09 -24.65 -2.62
CA THR A 96 18.08 -24.79 -1.56
C THR A 96 16.72 -24.42 -2.14
N ILE A 97 15.84 -25.43 -2.27
CA ILE A 97 14.49 -25.27 -2.82
C ILE A 97 13.46 -25.58 -1.74
N ILE A 98 12.65 -24.59 -1.39
CA ILE A 98 11.53 -24.74 -0.45
C ILE A 98 10.23 -24.72 -1.24
N LYS A 99 9.53 -25.85 -1.24
CA LYS A 99 8.19 -25.98 -1.81
C LYS A 99 7.16 -25.66 -0.74
N ASP A 100 6.34 -24.66 -0.99
CA ASP A 100 5.20 -24.38 -0.14
C ASP A 100 4.17 -25.50 -0.26
N ASN A 101 3.77 -26.08 0.86
CA ASN A 101 2.66 -27.03 0.94
C ASN A 101 1.86 -26.79 2.23
N VAL A 102 1.90 -25.56 2.75
CA VAL A 102 1.22 -25.16 3.97
C VAL A 102 -0.27 -24.98 3.65
N ALA A 103 -1.13 -25.71 4.34
CA ALA A 103 -2.57 -25.73 4.03
C ALA A 103 -3.26 -24.36 4.22
N SER A 104 -2.81 -23.56 5.19
CA SER A 104 -3.32 -22.22 5.49
C SER A 104 -2.28 -21.43 6.31
N GLY A 105 -2.23 -20.11 6.15
CA GLY A 105 -1.24 -19.23 6.82
C GLY A 105 0.08 -19.13 6.07
N GLN A 106 1.10 -18.54 6.69
CA GLN A 106 2.37 -18.21 6.01
C GLN A 106 3.30 -19.44 5.87
N LEU A 107 4.21 -19.40 4.90
CA LEU A 107 5.33 -20.34 4.80
C LEU A 107 6.43 -19.97 5.80
N ILE A 108 6.80 -18.69 5.84
CA ILE A 108 7.72 -18.11 6.81
C ILE A 108 7.02 -16.89 7.44
N SER A 109 6.95 -16.87 8.77
CA SER A 109 6.41 -15.75 9.51
C SER A 109 7.47 -15.16 10.44
N MET A 110 7.84 -13.90 10.18
CA MET A 110 8.88 -13.19 10.93
C MET A 110 8.27 -12.04 11.74
N THR A 111 8.39 -12.11 13.06
CA THR A 111 8.22 -10.96 13.95
C THR A 111 9.60 -10.41 14.27
N VAL A 112 9.94 -9.29 13.64
CA VAL A 112 11.27 -8.68 13.75
C VAL A 112 11.33 -7.83 15.02
N PRO A 113 12.26 -8.08 15.95
CA PRO A 113 12.39 -7.28 17.14
C PRO A 113 12.88 -5.85 16.85
N ALA A 114 12.58 -4.97 17.80
CA ALA A 114 13.06 -3.59 17.82
C ALA A 114 14.55 -3.46 17.52
N GLY A 115 14.89 -2.61 16.55
CA GLY A 115 16.26 -2.19 16.24
C GLY A 115 17.08 -3.24 15.52
N LEU A 116 16.45 -4.36 15.13
CA LEU A 116 17.11 -5.47 14.47
C LEU A 116 16.67 -5.60 13.03
N THR A 117 17.49 -6.31 12.25
CA THR A 117 17.18 -6.68 10.87
C THR A 117 16.98 -8.19 10.79
N SER A 118 15.88 -8.61 10.17
CA SER A 118 15.72 -9.98 9.68
C SER A 118 16.01 -10.05 8.20
N ARG A 119 16.61 -11.16 7.76
CA ARG A 119 16.98 -11.35 6.35
C ARG A 119 16.57 -12.73 5.85
N VAL A 120 16.08 -12.81 4.62
CA VAL A 120 15.86 -14.08 3.90
C VAL A 120 16.62 -14.02 2.58
N THR A 121 17.54 -14.97 2.36
CA THR A 121 18.43 -14.92 1.20
C THR A 121 18.83 -16.28 0.66
N GLY A 122 19.11 -16.35 -0.65
CA GLY A 122 19.70 -17.53 -1.29
C GLY A 122 18.77 -18.74 -1.38
N ILE A 123 17.46 -18.53 -1.43
CA ILE A 123 16.46 -19.61 -1.47
C ILE A 123 15.63 -19.52 -2.76
N GLU A 124 15.34 -20.66 -3.38
CA GLU A 124 14.28 -20.78 -4.37
C GLU A 124 12.98 -21.25 -3.71
N PHE A 125 11.91 -20.48 -3.85
CA PHE A 125 10.55 -20.81 -3.43
C PHE A 125 9.75 -21.32 -4.62
N GLN A 126 9.03 -22.42 -4.42
CA GLN A 126 8.19 -23.06 -5.45
C GLN A 126 6.82 -23.42 -4.87
N ASP A 127 5.81 -23.53 -5.74
CA ASP A 127 4.55 -24.18 -5.37
C ASP A 127 4.77 -25.70 -5.16
N GLY A 128 4.31 -26.23 -4.04
CA GLY A 128 4.30 -27.65 -3.72
C GLY A 128 3.12 -28.43 -4.29
N GLY A 129 2.21 -27.79 -5.01
CA GLY A 129 1.14 -28.45 -5.79
C GLY A 129 -0.17 -28.67 -5.03
N HIS A 130 -0.45 -27.87 -4.01
CA HIS A 130 -1.63 -27.97 -3.16
C HIS A 130 -2.79 -27.15 -3.74
N GLY A 131 -3.28 -27.53 -4.92
CA GLY A 131 -4.63 -27.22 -5.45
C GLY A 131 -5.11 -25.76 -5.47
N GLY A 132 -4.24 -24.77 -5.25
CA GLY A 132 -4.62 -23.40 -4.91
C GLY A 132 -5.07 -23.29 -3.45
N ARG A 133 -4.63 -22.23 -2.75
CA ARG A 133 -5.12 -21.94 -1.40
C ARG A 133 -6.55 -21.40 -1.51
N GLY A 134 -7.48 -21.99 -0.77
CA GLY A 134 -8.85 -21.47 -0.67
C GLY A 134 -8.84 -20.08 -0.04
N GLY A 135 -8.88 -19.04 -0.87
CA GLY A 135 -8.72 -17.64 -0.44
C GLY A 135 -7.27 -17.27 -0.13
N TYR A 136 -6.94 -15.98 -0.22
CA TYR A 136 -5.65 -15.40 0.17
C TYR A 136 -5.44 -15.48 1.70
N ALA A 137 -5.39 -16.69 2.25
CA ALA A 137 -5.24 -16.97 3.68
C ALA A 137 -3.80 -16.74 4.20
N ASN A 138 -2.97 -16.03 3.44
CA ASN A 138 -1.58 -15.71 3.74
C ASN A 138 -1.36 -14.26 4.17
N ASN A 139 -2.40 -13.44 4.37
CA ASN A 139 -2.26 -12.04 4.81
C ASN A 139 -1.29 -11.89 6.02
N PRO A 140 -0.26 -11.00 5.99
CA PRO A 140 0.07 -10.04 4.93
C PRO A 140 1.01 -10.57 3.82
N GLY A 141 1.46 -11.82 3.87
CA GLY A 141 2.10 -12.48 2.73
C GLY A 141 2.58 -13.90 3.04
N LEU A 142 2.95 -14.66 2.01
CA LEU A 142 3.42 -16.05 2.16
C LEU A 142 4.77 -16.14 2.89
N VAL A 143 5.70 -15.24 2.55
CA VAL A 143 6.86 -14.92 3.39
C VAL A 143 6.57 -13.55 3.98
N ASN A 144 6.30 -13.47 5.28
CA ASN A 144 5.91 -12.23 5.92
C ASN A 144 6.94 -11.75 6.94
N ALA A 145 7.17 -10.43 6.94
CA ALA A 145 7.89 -9.74 7.99
C ALA A 145 7.02 -8.63 8.57
N GLN A 146 6.93 -8.59 9.89
CA GLN A 146 6.17 -7.60 10.62
C GLN A 146 6.94 -7.15 11.86
N CYS A 147 6.68 -5.94 12.31
CA CYS A 147 7.07 -5.48 13.64
C CYS A 147 5.86 -4.85 14.33
N ALA A 148 5.93 -4.75 15.66
CA ALA A 148 4.84 -4.16 16.43
C ALA A 148 4.72 -2.63 16.27
N ASP A 149 5.77 -1.98 15.75
CA ASP A 149 5.83 -0.54 15.49
C ASP A 149 7.03 -0.16 14.58
N GLN A 150 6.93 0.91 13.76
CA GLN A 150 8.06 1.39 12.93
C GLN A 150 9.13 2.15 13.72
N ARG A 151 8.77 2.76 14.86
CA ARG A 151 9.70 3.57 15.68
C ARG A 151 10.84 2.77 16.26
N ASN A 152 10.61 1.47 16.44
CA ASN A 152 11.57 0.59 17.04
C ASN A 152 12.74 0.30 16.10
N GLY A 153 12.69 0.67 14.81
CA GLY A 153 13.80 0.49 13.87
C GLY A 153 13.98 -0.93 13.36
N ALA A 154 12.97 -1.80 13.49
CA ALA A 154 12.97 -3.11 12.86
C ALA A 154 13.04 -3.00 11.33
N GLN A 155 13.87 -3.84 10.71
CA GLN A 155 14.08 -3.85 9.27
C GLN A 155 13.98 -5.25 8.69
N PHE A 156 13.60 -5.32 7.42
CA PHE A 156 13.56 -6.56 6.67
C PHE A 156 14.38 -6.46 5.37
N ARG A 157 15.19 -7.50 5.12
CA ARG A 157 15.86 -7.68 3.84
C ARG A 157 15.44 -8.99 3.18
N PHE A 158 14.93 -8.92 1.96
CA PHE A 158 14.61 -10.09 1.16
C PHE A 158 15.44 -10.05 -0.11
N ASP A 159 16.49 -10.87 -0.22
CA ASP A 159 17.46 -10.68 -1.31
C ASP A 159 18.08 -11.96 -1.88
N HIS A 160 18.46 -11.94 -3.16
CA HIS A 160 19.05 -13.09 -3.86
C HIS A 160 18.18 -14.35 -3.78
N ASN A 161 16.85 -14.19 -3.76
CA ASN A 161 15.90 -15.29 -3.79
C ASN A 161 15.29 -15.45 -5.18
N LYS A 162 14.70 -16.61 -5.43
CA LYS A 162 13.86 -16.86 -6.61
C LYS A 162 12.46 -17.24 -6.16
N TRP A 163 11.47 -16.47 -6.57
CA TRP A 163 10.05 -16.75 -6.39
C TRP A 163 9.50 -17.37 -7.67
N ASN A 164 9.27 -18.67 -7.69
CA ASN A 164 8.93 -19.41 -8.90
C ASN A 164 7.49 -19.91 -8.87
N ASP A 165 6.58 -19.07 -9.36
CA ASP A 165 5.13 -19.30 -9.51
C ASP A 165 4.43 -19.82 -8.25
N VAL A 166 4.86 -19.34 -7.09
CA VAL A 166 4.29 -19.71 -5.79
C VAL A 166 2.90 -19.06 -5.64
N PHE A 167 2.00 -19.73 -4.92
CA PHE A 167 0.66 -19.21 -4.62
C PHE A 167 0.69 -18.26 -3.41
N GLY A 168 1.21 -17.07 -3.62
CA GLY A 168 1.33 -16.01 -2.63
C GLY A 168 2.42 -15.01 -3.01
N ASP A 169 2.70 -14.11 -2.08
CA ASP A 169 3.56 -12.93 -2.22
C ASP A 169 4.50 -12.77 -1.01
N VAL A 170 5.40 -11.80 -1.09
CA VAL A 170 6.20 -11.32 0.04
C VAL A 170 5.44 -10.22 0.76
N GLY A 171 5.15 -10.41 2.04
CA GLY A 171 4.35 -9.51 2.86
C GLY A 171 5.19 -8.68 3.81
N VAL A 172 5.00 -7.36 3.83
CA VAL A 172 5.56 -6.49 4.86
C VAL A 172 4.46 -5.69 5.54
N ASP A 173 4.43 -5.72 6.87
CA ASP A 173 3.53 -4.87 7.66
C ASP A 173 4.35 -4.05 8.66
N THR A 174 4.26 -2.73 8.50
CA THR A 174 4.88 -1.77 9.42
C THR A 174 6.41 -1.93 9.48
N ILE A 175 7.03 -2.60 8.52
CA ILE A 175 8.48 -2.81 8.51
C ILE A 175 9.11 -2.12 7.31
N LEU A 176 10.26 -1.48 7.55
CA LEU A 176 11.07 -0.82 6.53
C LEU A 176 12.18 -1.75 6.06
N GLY A 177 12.91 -1.35 5.01
CA GLY A 177 14.03 -2.11 4.49
C GLY A 177 13.93 -2.27 2.98
N VAL A 178 14.39 -3.41 2.48
CA VAL A 178 14.60 -3.60 1.04
C VAL A 178 14.38 -5.05 0.59
N ALA A 179 13.73 -5.21 -0.55
CA ALA A 179 13.76 -6.43 -1.33
C ALA A 179 14.62 -6.21 -2.58
N ASP A 180 15.80 -6.84 -2.64
CA ASP A 180 16.78 -6.61 -3.71
C ASP A 180 17.36 -7.86 -4.37
N HIS A 181 17.76 -7.77 -5.65
CA HIS A 181 18.43 -8.86 -6.37
C HIS A 181 17.63 -10.18 -6.42
N ASN A 182 16.29 -10.11 -6.38
CA ASN A 182 15.44 -11.30 -6.49
C ASN A 182 14.96 -11.52 -7.92
N THR A 183 14.60 -12.76 -8.22
CA THR A 183 13.91 -13.15 -9.45
C THR A 183 12.49 -13.60 -9.14
N PHE A 184 11.49 -12.91 -9.66
CA PHE A 184 10.08 -13.28 -9.57
C PHE A 184 9.59 -13.80 -10.91
N ILE A 185 9.05 -15.01 -10.92
CA ILE A 185 8.34 -15.60 -12.05
C ILE A 185 6.92 -15.88 -11.57
N SER A 186 5.93 -15.35 -12.28
CA SER A 186 4.52 -15.56 -11.94
C SER A 186 3.67 -15.87 -13.17
N ASN A 187 2.48 -16.42 -12.95
CA ASN A 187 1.44 -16.56 -13.97
C ASN A 187 0.23 -15.67 -13.62
N GLY A 188 0.40 -14.36 -13.76
CA GLY A 188 -0.64 -13.35 -13.50
C GLY A 188 -0.92 -13.10 -12.02
N ARG A 189 0.08 -13.24 -11.14
CA ARG A 189 -0.07 -13.11 -9.67
C ARG A 189 0.68 -11.90 -9.11
N GLY A 190 0.35 -11.51 -7.88
CA GLY A 190 1.06 -10.47 -7.12
C GLY A 190 2.41 -10.93 -6.60
N SER A 191 3.34 -10.00 -6.36
CA SER A 191 4.70 -10.30 -5.84
C SER A 191 4.91 -9.77 -4.42
N PHE A 192 4.36 -8.61 -4.10
CA PHE A 192 4.46 -7.99 -2.78
C PHE A 192 3.11 -7.51 -2.27
N SER A 193 2.88 -7.71 -0.97
CA SER A 193 1.79 -7.09 -0.23
C SER A 193 2.35 -6.19 0.88
N ILE A 194 1.89 -4.94 0.94
CA ILE A 194 2.49 -3.92 1.81
C ILE A 194 1.42 -3.25 2.67
N TYR A 195 1.68 -3.18 3.98
CA TYR A 195 0.79 -2.63 5.00
C TYR A 195 1.57 -1.75 5.98
N ALA A 196 0.85 -0.87 6.68
CA ALA A 196 1.39 -0.07 7.77
C ALA A 196 0.41 -0.01 8.97
N ASP A 197 -0.12 -1.16 9.36
CA ASP A 197 -1.17 -1.28 10.39
C ASP A 197 -0.75 -0.78 11.79
N HIS A 198 0.56 -0.70 12.02
CA HIS A 198 1.18 -0.24 13.27
C HIS A 198 2.19 0.91 13.04
N TYR A 199 2.06 1.66 11.94
CA TYR A 199 2.86 2.87 11.65
C TYR A 199 2.95 3.80 12.88
N ASP A 200 4.15 4.34 13.11
CA ASP A 200 4.49 5.12 14.31
C ASP A 200 4.09 4.43 15.64
N GLY A 201 4.03 3.10 15.68
CA GLY A 201 3.67 2.33 16.87
C GLY A 201 2.29 2.57 17.42
N GLN A 202 1.37 2.96 16.55
CA GLN A 202 -0.02 3.20 16.91
C GLN A 202 -0.88 2.05 16.39
N PRO A 203 -1.82 1.54 17.19
CA PRO A 203 -2.91 0.73 16.64
C PRO A 203 -3.64 1.52 15.56
N ASN A 204 -3.96 0.89 14.43
CA ASN A 204 -4.48 1.59 13.23
C ASN A 204 -3.49 2.64 12.71
N GLY A 205 -2.21 2.29 12.65
CA GLY A 205 -1.13 3.17 12.21
C GLY A 205 -1.37 3.80 10.84
N TYR A 206 -2.18 3.17 9.98
CA TYR A 206 -2.64 3.76 8.72
C TYR A 206 -3.28 5.15 8.89
N ASP A 207 -3.94 5.45 10.01
CA ASP A 207 -4.48 6.80 10.28
C ASP A 207 -3.35 7.83 10.44
N TYR A 208 -2.26 7.43 11.09
CA TYR A 208 -1.08 8.25 11.35
C TYR A 208 -0.20 8.36 10.11
N SER A 209 -0.08 7.29 9.31
CA SER A 209 0.57 7.35 8.00
C SER A 209 -0.12 8.37 7.08
N TRP A 210 -1.46 8.43 7.11
CA TRP A 210 -2.24 9.43 6.37
C TRP A 210 -2.16 10.85 6.93
N HIS A 211 -1.86 10.99 8.21
CA HIS A 211 -1.58 12.28 8.85
C HIS A 211 -0.18 12.81 8.50
N ASP A 212 0.80 11.93 8.37
CA ASP A 212 2.17 12.33 8.06
C ASP A 212 2.35 12.73 6.58
N PRO A 213 3.25 13.68 6.27
CA PRO A 213 3.61 14.01 4.89
C PRO A 213 4.19 12.79 4.14
N CYS A 214 4.13 12.81 2.81
CA CYS A 214 4.65 11.71 1.99
C CYS A 214 6.14 11.45 2.25
N ASN A 215 6.95 12.51 2.42
CA ASN A 215 8.40 12.43 2.64
C ASN A 215 9.14 11.65 1.55
N PHE A 216 8.79 11.85 0.27
CA PHE A 216 9.46 11.24 -0.88
C PHE A 216 10.99 11.38 -0.81
N GLY A 217 11.70 10.33 -1.25
CA GLY A 217 13.17 10.22 -1.15
C GLY A 217 13.72 9.95 0.26
N SER A 218 12.88 9.77 1.28
CA SER A 218 13.33 9.41 2.64
C SER A 218 13.46 7.89 2.84
N ALA A 219 13.99 7.49 3.99
CA ALA A 219 14.07 6.08 4.40
C ALA A 219 12.74 5.51 4.93
N ASN A 220 11.65 6.28 4.93
CA ASN A 220 10.34 5.89 5.51
C ASN A 220 9.50 4.99 4.56
N PHE A 221 10.17 4.28 3.65
CA PHE A 221 9.55 3.44 2.63
C PHE A 221 10.17 2.05 2.67
N PHE A 222 9.39 1.04 2.29
CA PHE A 222 9.95 -0.25 1.90
C PHE A 222 10.41 -0.18 0.44
N PHE A 223 11.66 -0.53 0.16
CA PHE A 223 12.25 -0.45 -1.17
C PHE A 223 12.15 -1.80 -1.88
N ILE A 224 11.70 -1.79 -3.13
CA ILE A 224 11.73 -2.93 -4.05
C ILE A 224 12.67 -2.52 -5.17
N GLU A 225 13.88 -3.06 -5.18
CA GLU A 225 14.94 -2.61 -6.10
C GLU A 225 15.78 -3.71 -6.71
N ASP A 226 16.37 -3.46 -7.88
CA ASP A 226 17.29 -4.40 -8.54
C ASP A 226 16.72 -5.83 -8.71
N ASN A 227 15.39 -5.97 -8.80
CA ASN A 227 14.73 -7.25 -9.02
C ASN A 227 14.37 -7.45 -10.50
N THR A 228 14.22 -8.72 -10.88
CA THR A 228 13.67 -9.11 -12.17
C THR A 228 12.29 -9.74 -11.98
N PHE A 229 11.28 -9.24 -12.69
CA PHE A 229 9.91 -9.75 -12.68
C PHE A 229 9.53 -10.27 -14.07
N THR A 230 9.05 -11.51 -14.15
CA THR A 230 8.63 -12.13 -15.41
C THR A 230 7.25 -12.76 -15.26
N ASN A 231 6.27 -12.18 -15.94
CA ASN A 231 4.94 -12.76 -16.03
C ASN A 231 4.89 -13.70 -17.23
N THR A 232 4.54 -14.95 -16.97
CA THR A 232 4.37 -16.01 -17.97
C THR A 232 2.95 -16.08 -18.52
N ASN A 233 2.01 -15.32 -17.94
CA ASN A 233 0.64 -15.24 -18.42
C ASN A 233 0.58 -14.38 -19.69
N ALA A 234 0.12 -14.97 -20.80
CA ALA A 234 0.03 -14.30 -22.09
C ALA A 234 -1.27 -13.48 -22.28
N THR A 235 -2.14 -13.43 -21.27
CA THR A 235 -3.45 -12.78 -21.37
C THR A 235 -3.64 -11.68 -20.33
N ASN A 236 -3.18 -11.90 -19.10
CA ASN A 236 -3.39 -11.03 -17.96
C ASN A 236 -2.06 -10.52 -17.42
N GLN A 237 -1.98 -9.23 -17.09
CA GLN A 237 -0.84 -8.66 -16.38
C GLN A 237 -0.74 -9.20 -14.95
N ALA A 238 0.49 -9.32 -14.45
CA ALA A 238 0.82 -9.56 -13.06
C ALA A 238 1.01 -8.23 -12.30
N PHE A 239 1.17 -8.29 -10.99
CA PHE A 239 1.30 -7.11 -10.13
C PHE A 239 2.60 -7.16 -9.34
N ILE A 240 3.37 -6.07 -9.40
CA ILE A 240 4.57 -5.97 -8.55
C ILE A 240 4.09 -5.81 -7.11
N THR A 241 3.15 -4.90 -6.89
CA THR A 241 2.61 -4.57 -5.58
C THR A 241 1.09 -4.69 -5.53
N ASP A 242 0.63 -5.14 -4.38
CA ASP A 242 -0.68 -4.86 -3.81
C ASP A 242 -0.42 -4.19 -2.45
N ALA A 243 -1.12 -3.12 -2.10
CA ALA A 243 -0.79 -2.35 -0.91
C ALA A 243 -2.02 -1.65 -0.36
N VAL A 244 -2.13 -1.54 0.96
CA VAL A 244 -3.23 -0.84 1.64
C VAL A 244 -2.77 -0.41 3.04
N ALA A 245 -3.68 0.04 3.91
CA ALA A 245 -3.39 0.36 5.30
C ALA A 245 -2.25 1.37 5.45
N GLY A 246 -2.31 2.48 4.72
CA GLY A 246 -1.33 3.57 4.82
C GLY A 246 0.08 3.16 4.38
N ALA A 247 0.22 2.08 3.60
CA ALA A 247 1.49 1.62 3.07
C ALA A 247 2.29 2.70 2.34
N ARG A 248 3.61 2.60 2.47
CA ARG A 248 4.62 3.47 1.86
C ARG A 248 5.72 2.62 1.24
N PHE A 249 5.92 2.72 -0.07
CA PHE A 249 6.90 1.89 -0.78
C PHE A 249 7.55 2.59 -1.98
N VAL A 250 8.67 2.04 -2.45
CA VAL A 250 9.39 2.53 -3.63
C VAL A 250 9.68 1.35 -4.54
N ILE A 251 9.45 1.51 -5.84
CA ILE A 251 9.77 0.54 -6.88
C ILE A 251 10.81 1.20 -7.80
N ARG A 252 12.08 0.78 -7.72
CA ARG A 252 13.16 1.38 -8.50
C ARG A 252 14.17 0.41 -9.06
N HIS A 253 14.80 0.73 -10.19
CA HIS A 253 15.90 -0.09 -10.76
C HIS A 253 15.51 -1.53 -11.11
N ASN A 254 14.22 -1.85 -11.17
CA ASN A 254 13.76 -3.19 -11.50
C ASN A 254 13.61 -3.36 -13.01
N THR A 255 13.68 -4.61 -13.46
CA THR A 255 13.28 -5.00 -14.81
C THR A 255 12.01 -5.86 -14.74
N SER A 256 10.97 -5.50 -15.48
CA SER A 256 9.69 -6.22 -15.43
C SER A 256 9.11 -6.49 -16.82
N THR A 257 8.57 -7.69 -17.05
CA THR A 257 7.83 -8.05 -18.27
C THR A 257 6.45 -8.57 -17.93
N GLY A 258 5.41 -7.93 -18.48
CA GLY A 258 4.00 -8.28 -18.30
C GLY A 258 3.44 -7.92 -16.92
N TYR A 259 4.00 -6.90 -16.28
CA TYR A 259 3.63 -6.44 -14.94
C TYR A 259 3.05 -5.03 -14.94
N ARG A 260 2.33 -4.70 -13.87
CA ARG A 260 1.94 -3.33 -13.50
C ARG A 260 2.21 -3.05 -12.02
N THR A 261 2.30 -1.77 -11.66
CA THR A 261 2.39 -1.32 -10.27
C THR A 261 1.02 -0.89 -9.75
N GLY A 262 0.82 -0.88 -8.45
CA GLY A 262 -0.37 -0.22 -7.90
C GLY A 262 -0.64 -0.48 -6.44
N ASP A 263 -1.80 -0.01 -6.01
CA ASP A 263 -2.29 -0.09 -4.64
C ASP A 263 -3.81 -0.31 -4.56
N HIS A 264 -4.29 -0.37 -3.33
CA HIS A 264 -5.68 -0.34 -2.94
C HIS A 264 -6.01 1.00 -2.26
N GLY A 265 -7.23 1.47 -2.52
CA GLY A 265 -7.76 2.69 -1.91
C GLY A 265 -8.52 2.43 -0.63
N THR A 266 -8.99 3.51 0.02
CA THR A 266 -9.89 3.42 1.19
C THR A 266 -11.24 2.74 0.86
N ASP A 267 -11.47 2.48 -0.43
CA ASP A 267 -12.51 1.63 -1.00
C ASP A 267 -12.24 0.10 -0.96
N SER A 268 -11.44 -0.44 -0.03
CA SER A 268 -10.96 -1.84 -0.19
C SER A 268 -11.35 -2.81 0.93
N VAL A 269 -10.87 -2.58 2.15
CA VAL A 269 -10.77 -3.64 3.19
C VAL A 269 -11.47 -3.25 4.50
N GLY A 270 -12.49 -2.41 4.41
CA GLY A 270 -13.26 -1.96 5.57
C GLY A 270 -12.71 -0.69 6.18
N ARG A 271 -12.23 -0.76 7.43
CA ARG A 271 -11.70 0.43 8.13
C ARG A 271 -10.36 0.86 7.56
N GLN A 272 -9.46 -0.07 7.23
CA GLN A 272 -8.10 0.32 6.83
C GLN A 272 -8.18 1.32 5.67
N ARG A 273 -7.45 2.42 5.79
CA ARG A 273 -7.34 3.43 4.73
C ARG A 273 -6.50 2.87 3.59
N GLY A 274 -6.57 3.49 2.42
CA GLY A 274 -5.75 3.15 1.26
C GLY A 274 -4.26 3.30 1.54
N SER A 275 -3.41 2.88 0.60
CA SER A 275 -1.99 3.22 0.65
C SER A 275 -1.76 4.72 0.65
N ARG A 276 -0.65 5.15 1.26
CA ARG A 276 -0.41 6.57 1.52
C ARG A 276 0.34 7.26 0.39
N CYS A 277 1.49 6.70 0.01
CA CYS A 277 2.34 7.27 -1.02
C CYS A 277 3.37 6.26 -1.51
N TYR A 278 3.76 6.36 -2.78
CA TYR A 278 4.86 5.55 -3.32
C TYR A 278 5.52 6.18 -4.53
N GLU A 279 6.74 5.71 -4.83
CA GLU A 279 7.55 6.16 -5.96
C GLU A 279 7.80 5.00 -6.94
N VAL A 280 7.78 5.29 -8.23
CA VAL A 280 8.11 4.33 -9.30
C VAL A 280 9.10 5.00 -10.24
N TYR A 281 10.39 4.65 -10.16
CA TYR A 281 11.39 5.31 -10.99
C TYR A 281 12.58 4.47 -11.42
N ASN A 282 13.23 4.87 -12.53
CA ASN A 282 14.39 4.18 -13.10
C ASN A 282 14.17 2.67 -13.31
N ASN A 283 12.92 2.24 -13.59
CA ASN A 283 12.64 0.85 -13.94
C ASN A 283 12.67 0.64 -15.45
N THR A 284 12.92 -0.59 -15.89
CA THR A 284 12.64 -1.04 -17.26
C THR A 284 11.36 -1.86 -17.26
N MET A 285 10.29 -1.33 -17.84
CA MET A 285 8.94 -1.89 -17.81
C MET A 285 8.49 -2.26 -19.22
N ASP A 286 8.39 -3.56 -19.47
CA ASP A 286 7.82 -4.14 -20.68
C ASP A 286 6.39 -4.64 -20.40
N GLY A 287 5.39 -4.10 -21.08
CA GLY A 287 3.98 -4.45 -20.90
C GLY A 287 3.58 -5.80 -21.52
N ALA A 288 4.49 -6.46 -22.24
CA ALA A 288 4.30 -7.69 -22.99
C ALA A 288 3.09 -7.67 -23.93
N ASN A 289 2.66 -6.48 -24.37
CA ASN A 289 1.46 -6.23 -25.17
C ASN A 289 0.16 -6.75 -24.52
N LEU A 290 0.11 -6.85 -23.19
CA LEU A 290 -1.05 -7.38 -22.45
C LEU A 290 -2.12 -6.32 -22.16
N ASN A 291 -1.72 -5.06 -21.95
CA ASN A 291 -2.62 -3.97 -21.56
C ASN A 291 -1.99 -2.59 -21.79
N LYS A 292 -2.77 -1.50 -21.67
CA LYS A 292 -2.30 -0.11 -21.61
C LYS A 292 -1.79 0.32 -20.23
N TYR A 293 -2.21 -0.35 -19.16
CA TYR A 293 -1.92 0.12 -17.79
C TYR A 293 -0.51 -0.24 -17.34
N ILE A 294 0.34 0.77 -17.13
CA ILE A 294 1.66 0.64 -16.49
C ILE A 294 1.54 0.56 -14.97
N GLY A 295 0.47 1.13 -14.43
CA GLY A 295 0.10 1.04 -13.03
C GLY A 295 -1.17 1.82 -12.72
N GLY A 296 -1.49 1.92 -11.43
CA GLY A 296 -2.66 2.65 -10.97
C GLY A 296 -2.63 2.94 -9.48
N SER A 297 -3.20 4.06 -9.09
CA SER A 297 -3.38 4.47 -7.69
C SER A 297 -4.85 4.73 -7.40
N ARG A 298 -5.35 4.18 -6.30
CA ARG A 298 -6.70 4.48 -5.79
C ARG A 298 -6.71 5.42 -4.60
N ALA A 299 -5.56 5.69 -3.99
CA ALA A 299 -5.46 6.60 -2.85
C ALA A 299 -4.13 7.31 -2.73
N SER A 300 -3.02 6.67 -3.11
CA SER A 300 -1.69 7.22 -2.90
C SER A 300 -1.42 8.52 -3.65
N THR A 301 -0.63 9.39 -3.01
CA THR A 301 0.18 10.37 -3.75
C THR A 301 1.34 9.64 -4.41
N VAL A 302 1.57 9.86 -5.71
CA VAL A 302 2.57 9.08 -6.47
C VAL A 302 3.58 9.96 -7.20
N LEU A 303 4.84 9.51 -7.23
CA LEU A 303 5.88 10.04 -8.12
C LEU A 303 6.30 8.94 -9.11
N ILE A 304 6.14 9.20 -10.40
CA ILE A 304 6.45 8.21 -11.44
C ILE A 304 7.39 8.84 -12.47
N HIS A 305 8.65 8.43 -12.51
CA HIS A 305 9.59 9.11 -13.40
C HIS A 305 10.78 8.30 -13.86
N ASP A 306 11.39 8.74 -14.96
CA ASP A 306 12.63 8.17 -15.50
C ASP A 306 12.53 6.64 -15.76
N ASN A 307 11.33 6.12 -16.02
CA ASN A 307 11.13 4.72 -16.37
C ASN A 307 11.27 4.52 -17.89
N THR A 308 11.94 3.42 -18.27
CA THR A 308 11.94 2.93 -19.64
C THR A 308 10.70 2.06 -19.87
N ILE A 309 9.76 2.52 -20.69
CA ILE A 309 8.45 1.89 -20.89
C ILE A 309 8.28 1.49 -22.35
N SER A 310 7.93 0.23 -22.56
CA SER A 310 7.72 -0.38 -23.87
C SER A 310 6.63 -1.46 -23.84
N ASN A 311 6.04 -1.76 -24.99
CA ASN A 311 5.08 -2.84 -25.19
C ASN A 311 3.82 -2.75 -24.29
N TYR A 312 3.40 -1.55 -23.90
CA TYR A 312 2.05 -1.31 -23.42
C TYR A 312 1.18 -0.80 -24.58
N TRP A 313 -0.13 -1.02 -24.50
CA TRP A 313 -1.03 -0.46 -25.53
C TRP A 313 -1.00 1.07 -25.47
N SER A 314 -0.88 1.71 -26.63
CA SER A 314 -0.69 3.15 -26.73
C SER A 314 -2.02 3.94 -26.62
N PRO A 315 -2.05 5.06 -25.87
CA PRO A 315 -1.00 5.52 -24.95
C PRO A 315 -0.96 4.65 -23.69
N ALA A 316 0.24 4.44 -23.15
CA ALA A 316 0.41 3.80 -21.86
C ALA A 316 -0.19 4.69 -20.75
N GLN A 317 -0.85 4.09 -19.76
CA GLN A 317 -1.63 4.81 -18.76
C GLN A 317 -1.25 4.46 -17.34
N TYR A 318 -1.13 5.50 -16.52
CA TYR A 318 -1.15 5.38 -15.07
C TYR A 318 -2.51 5.82 -14.55
N SER A 319 -3.27 4.91 -13.93
CA SER A 319 -4.61 5.28 -13.48
C SER A 319 -4.58 6.05 -12.17
N LEU A 320 -5.38 7.12 -12.05
CA LEU A 320 -5.67 7.77 -10.77
C LEU A 320 -7.17 7.67 -10.55
N ASP A 321 -7.56 6.73 -9.69
CA ASP A 321 -8.94 6.33 -9.52
C ASP A 321 -9.46 6.70 -8.13
N ALA A 322 -10.77 6.94 -8.04
CA ALA A 322 -11.47 7.15 -6.79
C ALA A 322 -12.75 6.31 -6.79
N PHE A 323 -12.66 5.04 -6.44
CA PHE A 323 -13.78 4.10 -6.66
C PHE A 323 -15.05 4.46 -5.88
N ARG A 324 -14.92 5.24 -4.80
CA ARG A 324 -16.07 5.78 -4.04
C ARG A 324 -16.97 6.70 -4.90
N THR A 325 -16.56 7.16 -6.08
CA THR A 325 -17.43 7.94 -6.99
C THR A 325 -18.46 7.09 -7.73
N PHE A 326 -18.31 5.77 -7.76
CA PHE A 326 -19.22 4.86 -8.46
C PHE A 326 -19.64 3.62 -7.66
N TYR A 327 -19.19 3.47 -6.41
CA TYR A 327 -19.63 2.39 -5.51
C TYR A 327 -19.52 2.77 -4.03
N ARG A 328 -20.39 2.19 -3.19
CA ARG A 328 -20.38 2.43 -1.74
C ARG A 328 -19.57 1.36 -1.02
N PHE A 329 -18.43 1.75 -0.48
CA PHE A 329 -17.59 0.84 0.28
C PHE A 329 -17.83 1.01 1.78
N SER A 330 -18.20 -0.08 2.46
CA SER A 330 -18.25 -0.06 3.93
C SER A 330 -16.83 0.14 4.49
N ILE A 331 -16.59 1.00 5.48
CA ILE A 331 -17.55 1.81 6.26
C ILE A 331 -17.72 3.25 5.73
N PHE A 332 -16.90 3.65 4.77
CA PHE A 332 -16.78 5.06 4.36
C PHE A 332 -17.86 5.51 3.36
N GLY A 333 -18.66 4.60 2.82
CA GLY A 333 -19.75 4.90 1.89
C GLY A 333 -19.27 5.42 0.53
N GLY A 334 -20.19 6.01 -0.22
CA GLY A 334 -19.93 6.59 -1.54
C GLY A 334 -19.65 8.09 -1.47
N ALA A 335 -18.85 8.60 -2.40
CA ALA A 335 -18.58 10.02 -2.60
C ALA A 335 -19.71 10.63 -3.42
N ASP A 336 -20.83 10.86 -2.75
CA ASP A 336 -22.12 11.08 -3.40
C ASP A 336 -22.62 12.54 -3.32
N GLY A 337 -21.78 13.46 -2.86
CA GLY A 337 -22.13 14.87 -2.64
C GLY A 337 -22.78 15.15 -1.27
N THR A 338 -23.01 14.14 -0.45
CA THR A 338 -23.62 14.26 0.89
C THR A 338 -22.80 13.60 1.99
N ASN A 339 -21.87 12.73 1.63
CA ASN A 339 -21.09 11.95 2.57
C ASN A 339 -20.07 12.81 3.34
N PRO A 340 -20.15 12.87 4.68
CA PRO A 340 -19.32 13.76 5.50
C PRO A 340 -17.85 13.33 5.62
N TRP A 341 -17.49 12.12 5.16
CA TRP A 341 -16.08 11.74 5.00
C TRP A 341 -15.42 12.53 3.86
N ASP A 342 -16.19 13.07 2.92
CA ASP A 342 -15.70 13.74 1.73
C ASP A 342 -15.82 15.26 1.84
N VAL A 343 -14.99 15.97 1.08
CA VAL A 343 -15.13 17.42 0.94
C VAL A 343 -16.17 17.67 -0.15
N ASN A 344 -17.38 18.01 0.28
CA ASN A 344 -18.49 18.33 -0.60
C ASN A 344 -18.65 19.85 -0.72
N ASP A 345 -19.12 20.32 -1.87
CA ASP A 345 -19.51 21.72 -1.99
C ASP A 345 -20.87 21.94 -1.32
N THR A 346 -20.86 22.60 -0.17
CA THR A 346 -22.05 22.88 0.64
C THR A 346 -22.57 24.30 0.47
N THR A 347 -21.77 25.17 -0.16
CA THR A 347 -22.04 26.62 -0.26
C THR A 347 -22.49 27.01 -1.66
N GLY A 348 -22.28 26.14 -2.64
CA GLY A 348 -22.79 26.27 -3.99
C GLY A 348 -24.28 25.96 -4.12
N GLY A 349 -24.76 26.08 -5.36
CA GLY A 349 -26.16 25.84 -5.70
C GLY A 349 -27.10 27.01 -5.38
N ARG A 350 -28.37 26.87 -5.79
CA ARG A 350 -29.34 27.98 -5.79
C ARG A 350 -29.64 28.56 -4.40
N ASN A 351 -29.54 27.73 -3.37
CA ASN A 351 -29.87 28.07 -1.99
C ASN A 351 -28.64 28.02 -1.05
N HIS A 352 -27.43 27.99 -1.61
CA HIS A 352 -26.19 27.85 -0.82
C HIS A 352 -26.20 26.65 0.14
N ASN A 353 -26.71 25.51 -0.34
CA ASN A 353 -26.88 24.28 0.43
C ASN A 353 -26.26 23.05 -0.26
N GLY A 354 -25.44 23.27 -1.29
CA GLY A 354 -24.80 22.22 -2.08
C GLY A 354 -25.71 21.52 -3.08
N ILE A 355 -26.96 21.97 -3.24
CA ILE A 355 -27.89 21.46 -4.24
C ILE A 355 -27.90 22.40 -5.44
N TYR A 356 -27.32 21.94 -6.54
CA TYR A 356 -27.19 22.72 -7.77
C TYR A 356 -28.43 22.66 -8.65
N PHE A 357 -29.13 21.53 -8.62
CA PHE A 357 -30.36 21.32 -9.37
C PHE A 357 -31.22 20.28 -8.68
N THR A 358 -32.54 20.43 -8.78
CA THR A 358 -33.52 19.37 -8.49
C THR A 358 -34.49 19.26 -9.65
N GLY A 359 -34.96 18.05 -9.92
CA GLY A 359 -35.92 17.83 -11.00
C GLY A 359 -36.64 16.50 -10.92
N THR A 360 -37.58 16.32 -11.83
CA THR A 360 -38.35 15.09 -12.01
C THR A 360 -37.97 14.44 -13.32
N VAL A 361 -37.77 13.13 -13.30
CA VAL A 361 -37.40 12.34 -14.48
C VAL A 361 -38.57 12.27 -15.46
N ALA A 362 -38.32 12.69 -16.71
CA ALA A 362 -39.24 12.53 -17.83
C ALA A 362 -39.03 11.20 -18.57
N SER A 363 -37.76 10.82 -18.73
CA SER A 363 -37.35 9.56 -19.37
C SER A 363 -35.93 9.19 -18.98
N SER A 364 -35.57 7.92 -19.13
CA SER A 364 -34.21 7.40 -18.90
C SER A 364 -33.88 6.33 -19.93
N THR A 365 -32.59 6.05 -20.13
CA THR A 365 -32.14 4.94 -20.99
C THR A 365 -30.87 4.32 -20.41
N SER A 366 -30.86 3.00 -20.29
CA SER A 366 -29.71 2.22 -19.79
C SER A 366 -29.09 1.30 -20.87
N ALA A 367 -29.50 1.45 -22.13
CA ALA A 367 -29.06 0.60 -23.24
C ALA A 367 -28.24 1.40 -24.28
N GLY A 368 -27.25 0.74 -24.90
CA GLY A 368 -26.50 1.29 -26.04
C GLY A 368 -25.35 2.25 -25.69
N GLY A 369 -24.93 2.32 -24.43
CA GLY A 369 -23.84 3.18 -23.97
C GLY A 369 -24.02 3.57 -22.50
N LEU A 370 -23.28 4.61 -22.05
CA LEU A 370 -23.43 5.16 -20.71
C LEU A 370 -24.91 5.53 -20.44
N PRO A 371 -25.45 5.25 -19.24
CA PRO A 371 -26.84 5.55 -18.94
C PRO A 371 -27.15 7.04 -19.02
N THR A 372 -28.40 7.35 -19.37
CA THR A 372 -28.88 8.73 -19.49
C THR A 372 -30.19 8.95 -18.75
N VAL A 373 -30.39 10.18 -18.29
CA VAL A 373 -31.65 10.64 -17.67
C VAL A 373 -32.02 12.01 -18.19
N THR A 374 -33.26 12.15 -18.68
CA THR A 374 -33.84 13.41 -19.16
C THR A 374 -34.81 13.94 -18.12
N VAL A 375 -34.67 15.21 -17.75
CA VAL A 375 -35.53 15.86 -16.76
C VAL A 375 -36.69 16.63 -17.41
N SER A 376 -37.82 16.65 -16.72
CA SER A 376 -39.02 17.40 -17.11
C SER A 376 -38.81 18.91 -17.09
N GLY A 377 -39.59 19.64 -17.91
CA GLY A 377 -39.64 21.11 -17.89
C GLY A 377 -38.54 21.83 -18.67
N ASN A 378 -37.66 21.09 -19.35
CA ASN A 378 -36.57 21.62 -20.19
C ASN A 378 -35.78 22.77 -19.52
N PRO A 379 -34.91 22.45 -18.54
CA PRO A 379 -34.21 23.46 -17.74
C PRO A 379 -33.19 24.31 -18.50
N ASN A 380 -32.99 24.09 -19.80
CA ASN A 380 -32.09 24.85 -20.68
C ASN A 380 -30.65 24.93 -20.14
N TRP A 381 -30.12 23.79 -19.70
CA TRP A 381 -28.74 23.66 -19.27
C TRP A 381 -27.74 24.00 -20.37
N THR A 382 -26.60 24.57 -20.00
CA THR A 382 -25.46 24.68 -20.93
C THR A 382 -24.82 23.30 -21.08
N THR A 383 -24.41 22.95 -22.29
CA THR A 383 -23.70 21.70 -22.58
C THR A 383 -22.50 21.53 -21.64
N ASN A 384 -22.40 20.35 -21.03
CA ASN A 384 -21.33 19.95 -20.09
C ASN A 384 -21.17 20.83 -18.84
N GLN A 385 -22.14 21.67 -18.49
CA GLN A 385 -22.08 22.43 -17.23
C GLN A 385 -22.03 21.54 -15.98
N TRP A 386 -22.49 20.29 -16.08
CA TRP A 386 -22.54 19.32 -14.99
C TRP A 386 -21.44 18.25 -15.07
N TYR A 387 -20.46 18.38 -15.97
CA TYR A 387 -19.33 17.44 -16.04
C TYR A 387 -18.59 17.35 -14.69
N GLY A 388 -18.38 16.13 -14.18
CA GLY A 388 -17.71 15.88 -12.89
C GLY A 388 -18.56 16.21 -11.65
N TYR A 389 -19.84 16.57 -11.83
CA TYR A 389 -20.80 16.64 -10.73
C TYR A 389 -21.38 15.25 -10.45
N VAL A 390 -22.08 15.11 -9.33
CA VAL A 390 -22.77 13.87 -8.95
C VAL A 390 -24.27 14.06 -9.15
N VAL A 391 -24.89 13.13 -9.87
CA VAL A 391 -26.36 12.99 -9.90
C VAL A 391 -26.78 11.99 -8.81
N ARG A 392 -27.84 12.31 -8.08
CA ARG A 392 -28.44 11.43 -7.07
C ARG A 392 -29.91 11.17 -7.38
N ARG A 393 -30.33 9.92 -7.26
CA ARG A 393 -31.74 9.51 -7.28
C ARG A 393 -32.30 9.58 -5.85
N LEU A 394 -33.36 10.38 -5.66
CA LEU A 394 -33.97 10.63 -4.36
C LEU A 394 -35.22 9.78 -4.11
N THR A 395 -35.94 9.40 -5.16
CA THR A 395 -37.03 8.42 -5.11
C THR A 395 -36.77 7.28 -6.08
N ASP A 396 -37.23 6.08 -5.75
CA ASP A 396 -37.12 4.90 -6.61
C ASP A 396 -38.52 4.31 -6.84
N ASN A 397 -39.31 4.98 -7.69
CA ASN A 397 -40.73 4.68 -7.89
C ASN A 397 -40.99 3.28 -8.47
N CYS A 398 -39.96 2.65 -9.02
CA CYS A 398 -40.03 1.33 -9.65
C CYS A 398 -39.25 0.26 -8.89
N ASN A 399 -38.71 0.57 -7.71
CA ASN A 399 -37.89 -0.36 -6.91
C ASN A 399 -36.75 -1.00 -7.71
N SER A 400 -35.97 -0.16 -8.38
CA SER A 400 -34.93 -0.59 -9.33
C SER A 400 -33.86 -1.52 -8.74
N GLY A 401 -33.62 -1.46 -7.42
CA GLY A 401 -32.57 -2.22 -6.76
C GLY A 401 -31.14 -1.81 -7.18
N THR A 402 -30.98 -0.60 -7.70
CA THR A 402 -29.70 -0.06 -8.20
C THR A 402 -29.11 0.98 -7.24
N ILE A 403 -27.79 1.24 -7.37
CA ILE A 403 -27.13 2.39 -6.72
C ILE A 403 -27.90 3.69 -7.01
N ASN A 404 -27.99 4.59 -6.02
CA ASN A 404 -28.70 5.87 -6.16
C ASN A 404 -27.83 7.11 -6.45
N TYR A 405 -26.58 6.96 -6.90
CA TYR A 405 -25.77 8.09 -7.37
C TYR A 405 -24.79 7.66 -8.48
N ALA A 406 -24.31 8.63 -9.26
CA ALA A 406 -23.22 8.43 -10.21
C ALA A 406 -22.56 9.77 -10.55
N GLU A 407 -21.29 9.72 -10.96
CA GLU A 407 -20.62 10.86 -11.58
C GLU A 407 -21.18 11.14 -12.97
N ILE A 408 -21.39 12.43 -13.27
CA ILE A 408 -21.93 12.90 -14.55
C ILE A 408 -20.77 13.05 -15.55
N ALA A 409 -20.85 12.27 -16.63
CA ALA A 409 -19.87 12.25 -17.71
C ALA A 409 -20.14 13.33 -18.78
N SER A 410 -21.38 13.76 -18.96
CA SER A 410 -21.75 14.88 -19.85
C SER A 410 -23.20 15.30 -19.63
N ASN A 411 -23.59 16.47 -20.17
CA ASN A 411 -24.99 16.86 -20.29
C ASN A 411 -25.25 17.73 -21.52
N ASN A 412 -26.49 17.71 -22.02
CA ASN A 412 -27.01 18.71 -22.96
C ASN A 412 -27.99 19.65 -22.22
N SER A 413 -28.98 20.25 -22.92
CA SER A 413 -29.97 21.16 -22.35
C SER A 413 -30.89 20.59 -21.26
N ASN A 414 -31.09 19.27 -21.23
CA ASN A 414 -32.01 18.63 -20.26
C ASN A 414 -31.73 17.14 -20.00
N THR A 415 -30.69 16.55 -20.58
CA THR A 415 -30.31 15.16 -20.40
C THR A 415 -28.91 15.08 -19.81
N LEU A 416 -28.76 14.26 -18.76
CA LEU A 416 -27.47 13.86 -18.20
C LEU A 416 -27.05 12.51 -18.79
N THR A 417 -25.75 12.33 -18.99
CA THR A 417 -25.08 11.04 -19.18
C THR A 417 -24.17 10.81 -17.98
N TYR A 418 -24.19 9.62 -17.39
CA TYR A 418 -23.47 9.36 -16.14
C TYR A 418 -22.79 7.98 -16.14
N GLY A 419 -21.83 7.80 -15.23
CA GLY A 419 -21.00 6.59 -15.14
C GLY A 419 -21.75 5.32 -14.69
N TYR A 420 -21.17 4.16 -15.00
CA TYR A 420 -21.62 2.87 -14.48
C TYR A 420 -21.14 2.65 -13.04
N ALA A 421 -21.87 1.84 -12.28
CA ALA A 421 -21.33 1.17 -11.10
C ALA A 421 -20.60 -0.11 -11.50
N GLN A 422 -19.53 -0.45 -10.79
CA GLN A 422 -18.73 -1.65 -11.07
C GLN A 422 -19.05 -2.85 -10.18
N TYR A 423 -19.48 -2.63 -8.93
CA TYR A 423 -19.66 -3.70 -7.93
C TYR A 423 -21.12 -3.89 -7.48
N GLU A 424 -22.05 -3.18 -8.10
CA GLU A 424 -23.50 -3.38 -7.98
C GLU A 424 -24.21 -2.92 -9.27
N PRO A 425 -25.49 -3.22 -9.46
CA PRO A 425 -26.25 -2.76 -10.61
C PRO A 425 -26.23 -1.23 -10.74
N SER A 426 -25.84 -0.74 -11.93
CA SER A 426 -25.72 0.68 -12.26
C SER A 426 -27.01 1.47 -12.05
N MET A 427 -26.89 2.73 -11.64
CA MET A 427 -28.04 3.59 -11.32
C MET A 427 -29.00 3.68 -12.51
N SER A 428 -30.25 3.33 -12.27
CA SER A 428 -31.34 3.55 -13.22
C SER A 428 -32.35 4.56 -12.67
N PHE A 429 -33.15 5.15 -13.56
CA PHE A 429 -34.23 6.04 -13.17
C PHE A 429 -35.54 5.56 -13.77
N CYS A 430 -36.63 5.85 -13.10
CA CYS A 430 -37.98 5.65 -13.58
C CYS A 430 -38.70 6.99 -13.75
N VAL A 431 -39.64 7.03 -14.69
CA VAL A 431 -40.43 8.24 -14.95
C VAL A 431 -41.11 8.68 -13.65
N GLY A 432 -41.03 9.97 -13.35
CA GLY A 432 -41.55 10.54 -12.10
C GLY A 432 -40.58 10.49 -10.93
N ASP A 433 -39.41 9.83 -11.04
CA ASP A 433 -38.41 9.88 -9.99
C ASP A 433 -37.91 11.32 -9.77
N SER A 434 -37.60 11.65 -8.53
CA SER A 434 -36.93 12.88 -8.17
C SER A 434 -35.42 12.68 -8.15
N LEU A 435 -34.69 13.69 -8.62
CA LEU A 435 -33.24 13.72 -8.60
C LEU A 435 -32.71 15.06 -8.10
N GLU A 436 -31.45 15.04 -7.68
CA GLU A 436 -30.66 16.23 -7.41
C GLU A 436 -29.26 16.13 -8.03
N ILE A 437 -28.64 17.29 -8.28
CA ILE A 437 -27.23 17.40 -8.70
C ILE A 437 -26.45 18.07 -7.57
N ARG A 438 -25.34 17.44 -7.19
CA ARG A 438 -24.40 17.91 -6.15
C ARG A 438 -22.97 17.90 -6.68
N LYS A 439 -22.04 18.46 -5.91
CA LYS A 439 -20.61 18.47 -6.25
C LYS A 439 -19.77 17.94 -5.11
N VAL A 440 -18.93 16.96 -5.41
CA VAL A 440 -17.83 16.52 -4.55
C VAL A 440 -16.59 17.29 -5.00
N ILE A 441 -15.91 17.96 -4.08
CA ILE A 441 -14.63 18.65 -4.37
C ILE A 441 -13.50 17.62 -4.41
N HIS A 442 -13.45 16.74 -3.42
CA HIS A 442 -12.66 15.51 -3.48
C HIS A 442 -13.17 14.49 -2.44
N PRO A 443 -13.13 13.20 -2.77
CA PRO A 443 -13.30 12.16 -1.76
C PRO A 443 -12.11 12.08 -0.79
N MET A 444 -12.35 11.54 0.40
CA MET A 444 -11.31 11.16 1.34
C MET A 444 -10.33 10.18 0.71
N ASP A 445 -9.04 10.33 1.04
CA ASP A 445 -7.99 9.38 0.69
C ASP A 445 -7.91 9.08 -0.79
N THR A 446 -8.06 10.12 -1.61
CA THR A 446 -7.89 10.00 -3.06
C THR A 446 -6.48 10.37 -3.47
N SER A 447 -6.07 9.86 -4.63
CA SER A 447 -4.78 10.16 -5.20
C SER A 447 -4.48 11.66 -5.19
N GLY A 448 -3.32 12.02 -4.65
CA GLY A 448 -2.89 13.41 -4.52
C GLY A 448 -3.39 14.16 -3.27
N ARG A 449 -3.85 13.44 -2.26
CA ARG A 449 -4.27 13.97 -0.95
C ARG A 449 -3.43 13.38 0.18
N GLY A 450 -3.44 14.07 1.31
CA GLY A 450 -2.88 13.57 2.56
C GLY A 450 -2.82 14.63 3.65
N GLN A 451 -2.04 14.34 4.68
CA GLN A 451 -1.86 15.18 5.88
C GLN A 451 -3.17 15.60 6.55
N GLY A 452 -4.16 14.70 6.53
CA GLY A 452 -5.45 14.95 7.17
C GLY A 452 -5.42 14.68 8.68
N SER A 453 -6.47 15.12 9.35
CA SER A 453 -6.78 14.79 10.72
C SER A 453 -6.79 13.28 10.95
N ILE A 454 -6.28 12.85 12.10
CA ILE A 454 -6.23 11.44 12.50
C ILE A 454 -7.66 10.97 12.82
N LEU A 455 -8.05 9.77 12.36
CA LEU A 455 -9.36 9.18 12.67
C LEU A 455 -9.46 8.62 14.12
N ALA A 456 -8.46 8.79 14.99
CA ALA A 456 -8.30 8.06 16.26
C ALA A 456 -9.61 7.92 17.07
N ASN A 457 -10.19 6.71 17.10
CA ASN A 457 -11.48 6.35 17.73
C ASN A 457 -12.74 7.07 17.18
N VAL A 458 -12.62 7.85 16.10
CA VAL A 458 -13.73 8.51 15.36
C VAL A 458 -14.41 7.52 14.42
N LEU A 459 -14.67 6.29 14.87
CA LEU A 459 -15.67 5.42 14.24
C LEU A 459 -17.08 5.71 14.79
N ASN A 460 -17.32 6.96 15.19
CA ASN A 460 -18.69 7.45 15.32
C ASN A 460 -19.27 7.52 13.90
N ALA A 461 -20.51 7.09 13.74
CA ALA A 461 -21.14 6.81 12.43
C ALA A 461 -21.22 8.01 11.45
N THR A 462 -20.78 9.20 11.84
CA THR A 462 -20.81 10.40 11.01
C THR A 462 -19.73 11.38 11.52
N PRO A 463 -18.59 11.55 10.82
CA PRO A 463 -17.64 12.62 11.15
C PRO A 463 -18.30 13.99 10.89
N PRO A 464 -17.84 15.07 11.54
CA PRO A 464 -18.29 16.41 11.18
C PRO A 464 -17.87 16.74 9.74
N GLN A 465 -18.68 17.55 9.05
CA GLN A 465 -18.48 17.87 7.62
C GLN A 465 -17.15 18.58 7.29
N THR A 466 -16.47 19.13 8.30
CA THR A 466 -15.15 19.78 8.18
C THR A 466 -14.01 18.87 8.61
N TRP A 467 -14.28 17.60 8.90
CA TRP A 467 -13.26 16.67 9.39
C TRP A 467 -12.24 16.34 8.30
N ASN A 468 -12.68 16.21 7.05
CA ASN A 468 -11.76 16.01 5.94
C ASN A 468 -11.07 17.34 5.61
N ASP A 469 -9.93 17.54 6.26
CA ASP A 469 -9.01 18.66 6.13
C ASP A 469 -7.75 18.28 5.34
N GLN A 470 -7.81 17.19 4.56
CA GLN A 470 -6.69 16.73 3.74
C GLN A 470 -6.24 17.81 2.76
N VAL A 471 -4.94 18.11 2.80
CA VAL A 471 -4.34 19.07 1.89
C VAL A 471 -4.07 18.43 0.53
N THR A 472 -3.83 19.26 -0.48
CA THR A 472 -3.36 18.79 -1.78
C THR A 472 -1.87 18.47 -1.70
N GLU A 473 -1.51 17.23 -2.02
CA GLU A 473 -0.16 16.76 -2.23
C GLU A 473 -0.09 16.17 -3.63
N PRO A 474 0.22 16.95 -4.69
CA PRO A 474 0.00 16.50 -6.06
C PRO A 474 0.83 15.25 -6.41
N SER A 475 0.23 14.37 -7.23
CA SER A 475 0.96 13.31 -7.92
C SER A 475 1.67 13.87 -9.14
N TYR A 476 2.86 13.35 -9.45
CA TYR A 476 3.69 13.83 -10.56
C TYR A 476 4.18 12.67 -11.44
N MET A 477 4.29 12.95 -12.73
CA MET A 477 4.84 12.02 -13.71
C MET A 477 5.68 12.74 -14.77
N TRP A 478 6.93 12.33 -14.99
CA TRP A 478 7.85 12.95 -15.97
C TRP A 478 8.92 11.96 -16.46
N ASN A 479 9.57 12.26 -17.60
CA ASN A 479 10.68 11.45 -18.15
C ASN A 479 10.42 9.95 -18.33
N ASN A 480 9.17 9.52 -18.40
CA ASN A 480 8.86 8.13 -18.76
C ASN A 480 8.78 8.01 -20.29
N GLY A 481 9.40 6.98 -20.85
CA GLY A 481 9.43 6.77 -22.30
C GLY A 481 10.21 5.52 -22.70
N PRO A 482 10.35 5.18 -23.98
CA PRO A 482 9.95 5.98 -25.14
C PRO A 482 8.44 6.02 -25.42
N GLU A 483 7.63 5.11 -24.84
CA GLU A 483 6.18 5.19 -25.00
C GLU A 483 5.57 6.39 -24.29
N THR A 484 4.59 7.03 -24.94
CA THR A 484 3.84 8.13 -24.32
C THR A 484 3.05 7.61 -23.13
N THR A 485 3.31 8.21 -21.96
CA THR A 485 2.58 7.94 -20.73
C THR A 485 1.70 9.11 -20.32
N LEU A 486 0.49 8.85 -19.85
CA LEU A 486 -0.40 9.86 -19.28
C LEU A 486 -1.13 9.37 -18.03
N PHE A 487 -1.49 10.32 -17.16
CA PHE A 487 -2.49 10.06 -16.13
C PHE A 487 -3.87 10.00 -16.77
N ALA A 488 -4.65 8.97 -16.44
CA ALA A 488 -6.03 8.79 -16.88
C ALA A 488 -6.87 8.16 -15.77
N PRO A 489 -8.20 8.28 -15.79
CA PRO A 489 -9.04 7.37 -15.02
C PRO A 489 -9.00 5.96 -15.65
N SER A 490 -9.15 4.91 -14.83
CA SER A 490 -9.34 3.53 -15.33
C SER A 490 -10.71 3.33 -15.98
N THR A 491 -11.68 4.19 -15.63
CA THR A 491 -13.01 4.27 -16.20
C THR A 491 -13.19 5.59 -16.95
N GLY A 492 -13.10 5.52 -18.27
CA GLY A 492 -13.37 6.62 -19.20
C GLY A 492 -13.83 6.06 -20.53
#